data_AF-A0A7C8PP97-F1
#
_entry.id   AF-A0A7C8PP97-F1
#
_cell.length_a   1.000
_cell.length_b   1.000
_cell.length_c   1.000
_cell.angle_alpha   90.00
_cell.angle_beta   90.00
_cell.angle_gamma   90.00
#
_symmetry.space_group_name_H-M   'P 1'
#
loop_
_entity.id
_entity.type
_entity.pdbx_description
1 polymer ?
#
loop_
_entity_poly.entity_id
_entity_poly.type
_entity_poly.pdbx_seq_one_letter_code
_entity_poly.pdbx_strand_id
1 'polypeptide(L)'
;MAGEIGTSTPDLEDATLAKFDDLVATGKIIWGPSDPEYRDTELPYDIGLLENIYDFPVEFRVAPAFSNRLDPIPSYVAGNSKPALFIGPDPALVAARIGETHTLAFFKFCVPRPHLVLYPNQFERQSANLTEQDLHAAWQVLKAFPRTPLMMIYNYGSASGGPQGHKHMEVFPKPGRSGFKLFPDLASLKQS
;
A
#
# COMPACT_ATOMS: atom_id res chain seq x y z
N MET A 1 26.78 31.15 -12.36
CA MET A 1 27.08 30.23 -13.48
C MET A 1 27.61 28.92 -12.90
N ALA A 2 27.01 27.82 -13.36
CA ALA A 2 27.34 26.39 -13.17
C ALA A 2 27.38 25.89 -11.70
N GLY A 3 26.77 24.76 -11.33
CA GLY A 3 26.45 23.60 -12.15
C GLY A 3 25.00 23.14 -12.06
N GLU A 4 24.49 22.75 -13.23
CA GLU A 4 23.36 21.86 -13.39
C GLU A 4 23.68 20.52 -12.74
N ILE A 5 22.77 20.03 -11.91
CA ILE A 5 22.82 18.65 -11.43
C ILE A 5 22.15 17.81 -12.51
N GLY A 6 22.95 16.95 -13.13
CA GLY A 6 22.57 16.16 -14.29
C GLY A 6 21.33 15.30 -14.07
N THR A 7 20.56 15.17 -15.14
CA THR A 7 19.53 14.16 -15.34
C THR A 7 20.15 12.75 -15.28
N SER A 8 19.65 11.86 -14.42
CA SER A 8 19.52 10.40 -14.70
C SER A 8 19.20 9.50 -13.50
N THR A 9 18.80 10.03 -12.33
CA THR A 9 18.03 9.17 -11.41
C THR A 9 16.59 9.12 -11.94
N PRO A 10 16.04 7.95 -12.32
CA PRO A 10 14.63 7.89 -12.65
C PRO A 10 13.82 8.41 -11.47
N ASP A 11 12.76 9.17 -11.78
CA ASP A 11 11.75 9.55 -10.79
C ASP A 11 11.34 8.28 -10.02
N LEU A 12 11.17 8.39 -8.69
CA LEU A 12 10.98 7.21 -7.84
C LEU A 12 9.80 6.36 -8.32
N GLU A 13 8.76 7.01 -8.84
CA GLU A 13 7.64 6.38 -9.50
C GLU A 13 8.06 5.48 -10.68
N ASP A 14 8.77 6.03 -11.67
CA ASP A 14 9.22 5.27 -12.85
C ASP A 14 10.15 4.12 -12.46
N ALA A 15 11.08 4.37 -11.55
CA ALA A 15 12.01 3.35 -11.06
C ALA A 15 11.26 2.20 -10.37
N THR A 16 10.27 2.54 -9.55
CA THR A 16 9.45 1.56 -8.83
C THR A 16 8.60 0.74 -9.80
N LEU A 17 7.94 1.39 -10.77
CA LEU A 17 7.10 0.70 -11.75
C LEU A 17 7.92 -0.21 -12.66
N ALA A 18 9.07 0.26 -13.16
CA ALA A 18 9.95 -0.57 -13.99
C ALA A 18 10.48 -1.79 -13.22
N LYS A 19 10.90 -1.59 -11.95
CA LYS A 19 11.36 -2.68 -11.10
C LYS A 19 10.24 -3.65 -10.74
N PHE A 20 9.01 -3.16 -10.53
CA PHE A 20 7.85 -4.03 -10.33
C PHE A 20 7.67 -4.99 -11.52
N ASP A 21 7.69 -4.47 -12.74
CA ASP A 21 7.49 -5.28 -13.94
C ASP A 21 8.58 -6.35 -14.12
N ASP A 22 9.84 -6.00 -13.85
CA ASP A 22 10.95 -6.95 -13.85
C ASP A 22 10.77 -8.04 -12.77
N LEU A 23 10.35 -7.67 -11.57
CA LEU A 23 10.10 -8.62 -10.49
C LEU A 23 8.90 -9.54 -10.79
N VAL A 24 7.90 -9.07 -11.53
CA VAL A 24 6.80 -9.92 -12.04
C VAL A 24 7.32 -10.85 -13.12
N ALA A 25 8.07 -10.34 -14.10
CA ALA A 25 8.62 -11.14 -15.21
C ALA A 25 9.56 -12.25 -14.72
N THR A 26 10.30 -11.99 -13.65
CA THR A 26 11.21 -12.98 -13.01
C THR A 26 10.54 -13.87 -11.96
N GLY A 27 9.22 -13.71 -11.74
CA GLY A 27 8.45 -14.51 -10.78
C GLY A 27 8.74 -14.22 -9.31
N LYS A 28 9.44 -13.12 -9.00
CA LYS A 28 9.73 -12.68 -7.63
C LYS A 28 8.52 -12.00 -6.97
N ILE A 29 7.71 -11.29 -7.74
CA ILE A 29 6.39 -10.79 -7.35
C ILE A 29 5.32 -11.65 -8.02
N ILE A 30 4.34 -12.07 -7.24
CA ILE A 30 3.13 -12.72 -7.75
C ILE A 30 2.09 -11.62 -7.99
N TRP A 31 1.78 -11.41 -9.26
CA TRP A 31 0.80 -10.44 -9.71
C TRP A 31 0.17 -10.92 -11.02
N GLY A 32 -1.06 -10.52 -11.27
CA GLY A 32 -1.74 -10.68 -12.56
C GLY A 32 -2.86 -9.66 -12.69
N PRO A 33 -3.47 -9.52 -13.87
CA PRO A 33 -4.58 -8.60 -14.08
C PRO A 33 -5.73 -8.87 -13.09
N SER A 34 -6.23 -7.80 -12.47
CA SER A 34 -7.38 -7.81 -11.56
C SER A 34 -8.14 -6.51 -11.74
N ASP A 35 -9.02 -6.49 -12.74
CA ASP A 35 -9.82 -5.31 -13.06
C ASP A 35 -10.83 -5.05 -11.93
N PRO A 36 -10.99 -3.79 -11.48
CA PRO A 36 -11.93 -3.45 -10.43
C PRO A 36 -13.37 -3.49 -10.94
N GLU A 37 -14.25 -4.12 -10.17
CA GLU A 37 -15.69 -4.01 -10.30
C GLU A 37 -16.26 -3.13 -9.18
N TYR A 38 -16.94 -2.06 -9.56
CA TYR A 38 -17.56 -1.15 -8.59
C TYR A 38 -19.04 -1.51 -8.40
N ARG A 39 -19.52 -1.41 -7.15
CA ARG A 39 -20.94 -1.49 -6.80
C ARG A 39 -21.29 -0.38 -5.82
N ASP A 40 -22.34 0.34 -6.13
CA ASP A 40 -22.98 1.25 -5.17
C ASP A 40 -23.96 0.41 -4.35
N THR A 41 -23.87 0.48 -3.02
CA THR A 41 -24.61 -0.46 -2.17
C THR A 41 -26.07 -0.07 -1.96
N GLU A 42 -26.47 1.16 -2.35
CA GLU A 42 -27.82 1.75 -2.20
C GLU A 42 -28.50 1.31 -0.90
N LEU A 43 -27.78 1.31 0.23
CA LEU A 43 -28.29 0.70 1.47
C LEU A 43 -29.34 1.65 2.06
N PRO A 44 -30.63 1.27 2.07
CA PRO A 44 -31.63 2.04 2.79
C PRO A 44 -31.36 1.80 4.27
N TYR A 45 -31.05 2.85 5.02
CA TYR A 45 -31.04 2.75 6.48
C TYR A 45 -32.10 3.68 7.05
N ASP A 46 -33.07 3.09 7.74
CA ASP A 46 -34.17 3.79 8.40
C ASP A 46 -33.68 4.29 9.77
N ILE A 47 -32.81 5.31 9.78
CA ILE A 47 -32.52 6.05 11.01
C ILE A 47 -33.67 7.06 11.17
N GLY A 48 -34.74 6.61 11.81
CA GLY A 48 -36.08 7.21 11.79
C GLY A 48 -36.11 8.70 12.08
N LEU A 49 -35.96 9.52 11.03
CA LEU A 49 -36.45 10.88 10.81
C LEU A 49 -35.79 11.56 9.57
N LEU A 50 -34.84 10.92 8.87
CA LEU A 50 -34.29 11.43 7.62
C LEU A 50 -34.11 10.30 6.58
N GLU A 51 -34.86 10.34 5.49
CA GLU A 51 -34.63 9.51 4.30
C GLU A 51 -33.31 9.94 3.63
N ASN A 52 -32.17 9.49 4.17
CA ASN A 52 -30.87 9.71 3.54
C ASN A 52 -30.35 8.36 3.03
N ILE A 53 -30.33 8.18 1.72
CA ILE A 53 -29.59 7.11 1.06
C ILE A 53 -28.11 7.48 1.18
N TYR A 54 -27.34 6.71 1.94
CA TYR A 54 -25.88 6.80 1.93
C TYR A 54 -25.35 5.79 0.91
N ASP A 55 -24.80 6.31 -0.19
CA ASP A 55 -24.03 5.48 -1.11
C ASP A 55 -22.71 5.12 -0.45
N PHE A 56 -22.50 3.84 -0.18
CA PHE A 56 -21.22 3.30 0.23
C PHE A 56 -20.61 2.55 -0.95
N PRO A 57 -19.83 3.21 -1.81
CA PRO A 57 -19.31 2.55 -2.98
C PRO A 57 -18.27 1.51 -2.55
N VAL A 58 -18.31 0.34 -3.18
CA VAL A 58 -17.40 -0.78 -2.92
C VAL A 58 -16.66 -1.13 -4.20
N GLU A 59 -15.34 -1.33 -4.09
CA GLU A 59 -14.49 -1.88 -5.15
C GLU A 59 -14.22 -3.37 -4.86
N PHE A 60 -14.59 -4.24 -5.80
CA PHE A 60 -14.24 -5.65 -5.78
C PHE A 60 -13.12 -5.91 -6.79
N ARG A 61 -12.14 -6.73 -6.40
CA ARG A 61 -11.11 -7.23 -7.31
C ARG A 61 -10.99 -8.73 -7.16
N VAL A 62 -11.02 -9.43 -8.29
CA VAL A 62 -10.67 -10.85 -8.36
C VAL A 62 -9.22 -10.92 -8.82
N ALA A 63 -8.37 -11.61 -8.04
CA ALA A 63 -6.94 -11.76 -8.34
C ALA A 63 -6.61 -13.25 -8.60
N PRO A 64 -6.80 -13.76 -9.84
CA PRO A 64 -6.59 -15.17 -10.17
C PRO A 64 -5.14 -15.64 -9.98
N ALA A 65 -4.18 -14.71 -9.95
CA ALA A 65 -2.77 -14.98 -9.69
C ALA A 65 -2.52 -15.73 -8.37
N PHE A 66 -3.50 -15.73 -7.45
CA PHE A 66 -3.41 -16.46 -6.18
C PHE A 66 -4.09 -17.83 -6.19
N SER A 67 -4.85 -18.20 -7.24
CA SER A 67 -5.68 -19.42 -7.25
C SER A 67 -4.89 -20.73 -7.32
N ASN A 68 -3.67 -20.71 -7.89
CA ASN A 68 -2.82 -21.90 -8.03
C ASN A 68 -1.76 -22.03 -6.93
N ARG A 69 -1.97 -21.34 -5.81
CA ARG A 69 -0.96 -21.26 -4.77
C ARG A 69 -1.04 -22.46 -3.82
N LEU A 70 -0.01 -23.30 -3.84
CA LEU A 70 0.18 -24.40 -2.89
C LEU A 70 0.78 -23.92 -1.56
N ASP A 71 1.54 -22.83 -1.59
CA ASP A 71 2.02 -22.20 -0.37
C ASP A 71 0.89 -21.36 0.23
N PRO A 72 0.56 -21.50 1.53
CA PRO A 72 -0.32 -20.53 2.17
C PRO A 72 0.21 -19.12 1.90
N ILE A 73 -0.69 -18.16 1.63
CA ILE A 73 -0.38 -16.74 1.89
C ILE A 73 0.28 -16.74 3.25
N PRO A 74 1.52 -16.22 3.43
CA PRO A 74 2.23 -16.37 4.69
C PRO A 74 1.30 -15.75 5.70
N SER A 75 0.60 -16.62 6.43
CA SER A 75 -0.24 -16.16 7.50
C SER A 75 0.82 -15.70 8.47
N TYR A 76 0.80 -14.44 8.80
CA TYR A 76 1.62 -13.91 9.87
C TYR A 76 1.14 -14.44 11.25
N VAL A 77 0.45 -15.59 11.26
CA VAL A 77 -0.11 -16.27 12.41
C VAL A 77 0.97 -17.17 13.00
N ALA A 78 1.29 -16.81 14.23
CA ALA A 78 2.09 -17.50 15.23
C ALA A 78 2.28 -19.02 15.02
N GLY A 79 3.53 -19.42 14.82
CA GLY A 79 3.95 -20.82 14.84
C GLY A 79 5.44 -20.97 14.63
N ASN A 80 6.25 -20.70 15.66
CA ASN A 80 7.67 -21.07 15.88
C ASN A 80 8.69 -21.03 14.73
N SER A 81 8.35 -20.38 13.62
CA SER A 81 9.25 -20.08 12.52
C SER A 81 9.57 -18.61 12.66
N LYS A 82 10.84 -18.26 12.83
CA LYS A 82 11.32 -16.87 12.82
C LYS A 82 10.57 -16.08 11.74
N PRO A 83 10.12 -14.83 11.99
CA PRO A 83 9.39 -14.06 10.98
C PRO A 83 10.33 -13.78 9.81
N ALA A 84 10.28 -14.65 8.80
CA ALA A 84 11.22 -14.68 7.68
C ALA A 84 11.09 -13.47 6.74
N LEU A 85 10.06 -12.63 6.93
CA LEU A 85 9.92 -11.35 6.22
C LEU A 85 10.70 -10.20 6.86
N PHE A 86 11.14 -10.32 8.12
CA PHE A 86 11.72 -9.19 8.86
C PHE A 86 13.18 -9.41 9.29
N ILE A 87 13.85 -10.45 8.77
CA ILE A 87 15.32 -10.51 8.68
C ILE A 87 15.74 -9.74 7.42
N GLY A 88 15.33 -8.47 7.32
CA GLY A 88 15.38 -7.67 6.08
C GLY A 88 14.54 -8.27 4.95
N PRO A 89 13.81 -7.48 4.14
CA PRO A 89 13.26 -8.04 2.91
C PRO A 89 14.42 -8.58 2.06
N ASP A 90 14.12 -9.56 1.20
CA ASP A 90 14.99 -9.87 0.07
C ASP A 90 15.44 -8.53 -0.55
N PRO A 91 16.76 -8.23 -0.61
CA PRO A 91 17.25 -6.97 -1.17
C PRO A 91 16.72 -6.72 -2.59
N ALA A 92 16.36 -7.77 -3.32
CA ALA A 92 15.71 -7.66 -4.62
C ALA A 92 14.34 -6.95 -4.55
N LEU A 93 13.60 -7.09 -3.44
CA LEU A 93 12.29 -6.47 -3.23
C LEU A 93 12.38 -5.03 -2.68
N VAL A 94 13.56 -4.49 -2.38
CA VAL A 94 13.67 -3.10 -1.93
C VAL A 94 13.47 -2.15 -3.11
N ALA A 95 12.48 -1.26 -3.04
CA ALA A 95 12.26 -0.23 -4.04
C ALA A 95 13.20 0.97 -3.80
N ALA A 96 13.24 1.49 -2.56
CA ALA A 96 14.08 2.63 -2.20
C ALA A 96 14.28 2.75 -0.68
N ARG A 97 15.29 3.52 -0.30
CA ARG A 97 15.45 4.02 1.07
C ARG A 97 14.77 5.39 1.19
N ILE A 98 13.98 5.57 2.25
CA ILE A 98 13.24 6.81 2.49
C ILE A 98 13.88 7.50 3.68
N GLY A 99 14.75 8.48 3.38
CA GLY A 99 15.66 9.05 4.35
C GLY A 99 16.55 7.99 5.01
N GLU A 100 16.90 8.22 6.27
CA GLU A 100 17.76 7.32 7.04
C GLU A 100 16.98 6.26 7.83
N THR A 101 15.68 6.49 8.01
CA THR A 101 14.87 5.77 9.02
C THR A 101 13.94 4.73 8.42
N HIS A 102 13.58 4.81 7.13
CA HIS A 102 12.61 3.90 6.52
C HIS A 102 13.11 3.25 5.22
N THR A 103 12.48 2.13 4.88
CA THR A 103 12.65 1.45 3.59
C THR A 103 11.30 1.21 2.95
N LEU A 104 11.21 1.48 1.66
CA LEU A 104 10.10 1.14 0.79
C LEU A 104 10.44 -0.15 0.04
N ALA A 105 9.59 -1.16 0.13
CA ALA A 105 9.77 -2.45 -0.52
C ALA A 105 8.48 -2.92 -1.21
N PHE A 106 8.61 -3.87 -2.13
CA PHE A 106 7.47 -4.51 -2.77
C PHE A 106 6.86 -5.56 -1.86
N PHE A 107 5.52 -5.57 -1.80
CA PHE A 107 4.82 -6.71 -1.27
C PHE A 107 4.89 -7.87 -2.28
N LYS A 108 5.08 -9.10 -1.82
CA LYS A 108 5.26 -10.24 -2.74
C LYS A 108 3.97 -10.64 -3.47
N PHE A 109 2.81 -10.39 -2.86
CA PHE A 109 1.50 -10.83 -3.37
C PHE A 109 0.63 -9.63 -3.73
N CYS A 110 0.87 -9.08 -4.91
CA CYS A 110 0.26 -7.82 -5.31
C CYS A 110 -1.10 -8.07 -5.97
N VAL A 111 -2.11 -7.30 -5.53
CA VAL A 111 -3.36 -7.11 -6.27
C VAL A 111 -3.22 -5.86 -7.15
N PRO A 112 -2.99 -4.66 -6.57
CA PRO A 112 -2.69 -3.49 -7.39
C PRO A 112 -1.22 -3.50 -7.87
N ARG A 113 -0.98 -2.84 -9.00
CA ARG A 113 0.35 -2.57 -9.54
C ARG A 113 0.75 -1.11 -9.21
N PRO A 114 1.75 -0.85 -8.33
CA PRO A 114 2.39 -1.78 -7.40
C PRO A 114 1.66 -1.85 -6.05
N HIS A 115 1.89 -2.91 -5.28
CA HIS A 115 1.64 -2.93 -3.83
C HIS A 115 2.99 -2.88 -3.10
N LEU A 116 3.18 -1.87 -2.27
CA LEU A 116 4.40 -1.57 -1.54
C LEU A 116 4.15 -1.63 -0.03
N VAL A 117 5.22 -1.82 0.73
CA VAL A 117 5.25 -1.71 2.18
C VAL A 117 6.34 -0.73 2.59
N LEU A 118 6.00 0.22 3.45
CA LEU A 118 6.93 1.18 4.06
C LEU A 118 7.12 0.79 5.53
N TYR A 119 8.36 0.53 5.94
CA TYR A 119 8.66 0.08 7.30
C TYR A 119 9.91 0.77 7.84
N PRO A 120 10.03 0.98 9.17
CA PRO A 120 11.21 1.55 9.77
C PRO A 120 12.37 0.56 9.72
N ASN A 121 13.59 1.05 9.57
CA ASN A 121 14.78 0.22 9.43
C ASN A 121 15.11 -0.55 10.71
N GLN A 122 14.70 -0.01 11.86
CA GLN A 122 14.77 -0.69 13.15
C GLN A 122 13.49 -1.47 13.39
N PHE A 123 13.62 -2.64 14.00
CA PHE A 123 12.47 -3.45 14.35
C PHE A 123 11.58 -2.74 15.38
N GLU A 124 10.32 -2.58 15.03
CA GLU A 124 9.25 -2.11 15.91
C GLU A 124 8.06 -3.03 15.76
N ARG A 125 7.22 -3.20 16.79
CA ARG A 125 6.02 -4.05 16.68
C ARG A 125 4.95 -3.36 15.84
N GLN A 126 4.17 -4.13 15.06
CA GLN A 126 2.96 -3.63 14.37
C GLN A 126 1.89 -3.06 15.32
N SER A 127 1.99 -3.35 16.62
CA SER A 127 1.15 -2.75 17.66
C SER A 127 1.75 -1.46 18.24
N ALA A 128 2.78 -0.88 17.63
CA ALA A 128 3.30 0.42 18.01
C ALA A 128 2.50 1.53 17.31
N ASN A 129 2.41 2.70 17.93
CA ASN A 129 1.79 3.85 17.30
C ASN A 129 2.66 4.37 16.15
N LEU A 130 2.04 5.01 15.15
CA LEU A 130 2.79 5.78 14.17
C LEU A 130 3.47 6.97 14.86
N THR A 131 4.73 7.18 14.51
CA THR A 131 5.55 8.30 14.93
C THR A 131 5.53 9.40 13.88
N GLU A 132 6.04 10.58 14.23
CA GLU A 132 6.25 11.67 13.27
C GLU A 132 7.17 11.24 12.11
N GLN A 133 8.17 10.40 12.38
CA GLN A 133 9.09 9.90 11.35
C GLN A 133 8.37 8.97 10.35
N ASP A 134 7.45 8.13 10.84
CA ASP A 134 6.63 7.26 9.98
C ASP A 134 5.77 8.12 9.04
N LEU A 135 5.08 9.13 9.59
CA LEU A 135 4.22 10.04 8.83
C LEU A 135 5.01 10.88 7.81
N HIS A 136 6.21 11.35 8.19
CA HIS A 136 7.08 12.09 7.30
C HIS A 136 7.59 11.22 6.14
N ALA A 137 8.04 10.00 6.42
CA ALA A 137 8.46 9.05 5.38
C ALA A 137 7.29 8.69 4.45
N ALA A 138 6.10 8.46 5.01
CA ALA A 138 4.89 8.24 4.26
C ALA A 138 4.59 9.40 3.30
N TRP A 139 4.63 10.63 3.80
CA TRP A 139 4.39 11.82 3.00
C TRP A 139 5.41 12.00 1.87
N GLN A 140 6.68 11.64 2.09
CA GLN A 140 7.69 11.65 1.02
C GLN A 140 7.34 10.66 -0.10
N VAL A 141 6.93 9.44 0.26
CA VAL A 141 6.53 8.43 -0.73
C VAL A 141 5.30 8.89 -1.51
N LEU A 142 4.25 9.37 -0.84
CA LEU A 142 3.02 9.81 -1.51
C LEU A 142 3.28 10.93 -2.53
N LYS A 143 4.17 11.88 -2.21
CA LYS A 143 4.54 12.98 -3.13
C LYS A 143 5.42 12.55 -4.30
N ALA A 144 6.13 11.44 -4.16
CA ALA A 144 7.06 10.93 -5.17
C ALA A 144 6.36 10.13 -6.29
N PHE A 145 5.03 10.03 -6.25
CA PHE A 145 4.19 9.37 -7.26
C PHE A 145 3.13 10.35 -7.81
N PRO A 146 3.54 11.39 -8.56
CA PRO A 146 2.63 12.40 -9.06
C PRO A 146 1.65 11.88 -10.11
N ARG A 147 1.99 10.82 -10.87
CA ARG A 147 1.12 10.28 -11.94
C ARG A 147 0.18 9.19 -11.46
N THR A 148 0.59 8.44 -10.43
CA THR A 148 -0.18 7.37 -9.80
C THR A 148 -0.48 7.74 -8.36
N PRO A 149 -1.55 8.53 -8.09
CA PRO A 149 -1.91 8.91 -6.73
C PRO A 149 -1.99 7.69 -5.82
N LEU A 150 -1.21 7.70 -4.75
CA LEU A 150 -1.11 6.60 -3.81
C LEU A 150 -2.04 6.81 -2.62
N MET A 151 -2.47 5.69 -2.04
CA MET A 151 -3.08 5.61 -0.72
C MET A 151 -2.15 4.82 0.20
N MET A 152 -2.18 5.16 1.48
CA MET A 152 -1.49 4.42 2.52
C MET A 152 -2.46 4.02 3.62
N ILE A 153 -2.31 2.79 4.11
CA ILE A 153 -3.05 2.30 5.27
C ILE A 153 -2.09 1.72 6.32
N TYR A 154 -2.50 1.80 7.58
CA TYR A 154 -1.78 1.21 8.70
C TYR A 154 -2.72 0.34 9.54
N ASN A 155 -2.52 -0.97 9.49
CA ASN A 155 -3.31 -1.94 10.26
C ASN A 155 -2.67 -2.11 11.63
N TYR A 156 -3.30 -1.55 12.68
CA TYR A 156 -2.77 -1.54 14.05
C TYR A 156 -3.27 -2.72 14.89
N GLY A 157 -2.33 -3.45 15.50
CA GLY A 157 -2.63 -4.47 16.51
C GLY A 157 -3.22 -5.79 15.98
N SER A 158 -3.30 -6.79 16.85
CA SER A 158 -3.64 -8.18 16.48
C SER A 158 -5.07 -8.39 15.98
N ALA A 159 -6.00 -7.51 16.34
CA ALA A 159 -7.41 -7.59 15.92
C ALA A 159 -7.68 -6.98 14.54
N SER A 160 -6.72 -6.25 13.97
CA SER A 160 -6.89 -5.54 12.68
C SER A 160 -6.69 -6.43 11.44
N GLY A 161 -6.62 -7.75 11.62
CA GLY A 161 -6.23 -8.68 10.54
C GLY A 161 -4.76 -8.53 10.11
N GLY A 162 -4.01 -7.64 10.76
CA GLY A 162 -2.62 -7.35 10.47
C GLY A 162 -1.66 -8.41 11.03
N PRO A 163 -0.47 -8.53 10.43
CA PRO A 163 0.59 -9.37 10.94
C PRO A 163 0.98 -9.12 12.40
N GLN A 164 1.16 -10.17 13.20
CA GLN A 164 2.01 -10.06 14.39
C GLN A 164 3.48 -9.98 13.92
N GLY A 165 3.90 -8.80 13.46
CA GLY A 165 5.16 -8.59 12.77
C GLY A 165 5.81 -7.24 13.06
N HIS A 166 6.83 -6.91 12.27
CA HIS A 166 7.47 -5.60 12.27
C HIS A 166 6.49 -4.56 11.71
N LYS A 167 6.45 -3.38 12.34
CA LYS A 167 5.69 -2.20 11.93
C LYS A 167 5.87 -1.93 10.45
N HIS A 168 4.77 -1.86 9.70
CA HIS A 168 4.76 -1.44 8.31
C HIS A 168 3.43 -0.79 7.94
N MET A 169 3.49 0.12 6.99
CA MET A 169 2.36 0.75 6.33
C MET A 169 2.25 0.17 4.91
N GLU A 170 1.04 -0.20 4.50
CA GLU A 170 0.78 -0.64 3.14
C GLU A 170 0.53 0.57 2.25
N VAL A 171 1.13 0.56 1.05
CA VAL A 171 1.04 1.66 0.09
C VAL A 171 0.70 1.10 -1.28
N PHE A 172 -0.36 1.61 -1.89
CA PHE A 172 -0.83 1.16 -3.18
C PHE A 172 -1.59 2.26 -3.92
N PRO A 173 -1.73 2.18 -5.25
CA PRO A 173 -2.55 3.10 -6.03
C PRO A 173 -3.93 3.29 -5.43
N LYS A 174 -4.34 4.56 -5.33
CA LYS A 174 -5.70 4.92 -5.00
C LYS A 174 -6.66 4.36 -6.07
N PRO A 175 -7.81 3.79 -5.68
CA PRO A 175 -8.91 3.45 -6.59
C PRO A 175 -9.18 4.57 -7.61
N GLY A 176 -9.12 4.22 -8.89
CA GLY A 176 -9.21 5.16 -10.00
C GLY A 176 -10.58 5.14 -10.66
N ARG A 177 -11.60 5.75 -10.05
CA ARG A 177 -12.90 6.00 -10.73
C ARG A 177 -13.21 7.48 -10.76
N SER A 178 -13.67 7.98 -11.90
CA SER A 178 -14.50 9.17 -11.96
C SER A 178 -15.81 8.89 -11.20
N GLY A 179 -15.90 9.31 -9.94
CA GLY A 179 -17.08 9.12 -9.08
C GLY A 179 -16.84 8.32 -7.80
N PHE A 180 -15.75 7.55 -7.69
CA PHE A 180 -15.34 6.95 -6.41
C PHE A 180 -14.46 7.96 -5.67
N LYS A 181 -15.10 8.83 -4.91
CA LYS A 181 -14.41 9.81 -4.07
C LYS A 181 -14.22 9.18 -2.69
N LEU A 182 -12.99 8.85 -2.34
CA LEU A 182 -12.67 8.41 -0.98
C LEU A 182 -12.89 9.59 -0.05
N PHE A 183 -13.32 9.35 1.19
CA PHE A 183 -13.13 10.38 2.21
C PHE A 183 -11.60 10.62 2.40
N PRO A 184 -11.09 11.86 2.40
CA PRO A 184 -11.81 13.14 2.45
C PRO A 184 -11.94 13.89 1.11
N ASP A 185 -11.82 13.27 -0.07
CA ASP A 185 -12.09 13.94 -1.37
C ASP A 185 -13.51 14.56 -1.44
N LEU A 186 -14.43 14.05 -0.62
CA LEU A 186 -15.78 14.60 -0.42
C LEU A 186 -15.84 15.71 0.63
N ALA A 187 -14.89 15.76 1.55
CA ALA A 187 -14.85 16.75 2.60
C ALA A 187 -14.17 18.01 2.06
N SER A 188 -14.93 19.09 1.94
CA SER A 188 -14.38 20.43 1.77
C SER A 188 -13.54 20.76 3.01
N LEU A 189 -12.23 20.56 2.96
CA LEU A 189 -11.33 21.12 3.96
C LEU A 189 -11.50 22.63 3.89
N LYS A 190 -12.15 23.23 4.90
CA LYS A 190 -12.12 24.69 5.06
C LYS A 190 -10.66 25.08 5.20
N GLN A 191 -10.11 25.76 4.20
CA GLN A 191 -8.81 26.39 4.34
C GLN A 191 -8.94 27.43 5.45
N SER A 192 -8.22 27.23 6.54
CA SER A 192 -8.07 28.17 7.67
C SER A 192 -7.05 29.24 7.35
#